data_AF-A0A6B3I9G3-F1
#
_entry.id   AF-A0A6B3I9G3-F1
#
_cell.length_a   1.000
_cell.length_b   1.000
_cell.length_c   1.000
_cell.angle_alpha   90.00
_cell.angle_beta   90.00
_cell.angle_gamma   90.00
#
_symmetry.space_group_name_H-M   'P 1'
#
loop_
_entity.id
_entity.type
_entity.pdbx_description
1 polymer ?
#
loop_
_entity_poly.entity_id
_entity_poly.type
_entity_poly.pdbx_seq_one_letter_code
_entity_poly.pdbx_strand_id
1 'polypeptide(L)'
;AVPGSDIELTIDRDIQWAAQKAISDQVAKSKADRGYVIVQNTRTGELLAMANSPGYDPNDLSQATSASLGNAALQDVYEPGSTSKVMSMAAVLEEKAATPGTHVTVPNR
;
A
#
# COMPACT_ATOMS: atom_id res chain seq x y z
N ALA A 1 -36.62 15.34 -12.20
CA ALA A 1 -35.46 14.72 -11.53
C ALA A 1 -34.24 15.62 -11.76
N VAL A 2 -33.34 15.72 -10.79
CA VAL A 2 -32.07 16.48 -10.92
C VAL A 2 -30.94 15.47 -11.17
N PRO A 3 -30.07 15.68 -12.17
CA PRO A 3 -28.90 14.83 -12.38
C PRO A 3 -27.97 14.80 -11.17
N GLY A 4 -27.24 13.69 -10.99
CA GLY A 4 -26.20 13.59 -9.98
C GLY A 4 -24.98 14.47 -10.31
N SER A 5 -24.18 14.76 -9.29
CA SER A 5 -22.90 15.45 -9.44
C SER A 5 -21.77 14.47 -9.71
N ASP A 6 -20.73 14.95 -10.40
CA ASP A 6 -19.51 14.19 -10.62
C ASP A 6 -18.63 14.13 -9.35
N ILE A 7 -17.80 13.10 -9.27
CA ILE A 7 -16.79 12.91 -8.23
C ILE A 7 -15.43 12.85 -8.92
N GLU A 8 -14.54 13.76 -8.53
CA GLU A 8 -13.13 13.73 -8.95
C GLU A 8 -12.30 13.04 -7.86
N LEU A 9 -11.50 12.05 -8.28
CA LEU A 9 -10.59 11.33 -7.40
C LEU A 9 -9.19 11.94 -7.47
N THR A 10 -8.38 11.74 -6.43
CA THR A 10 -6.94 12.07 -6.46
C THR A 10 -6.11 11.07 -7.26
N ILE A 11 -6.73 9.98 -7.71
CA ILE A 11 -6.07 8.88 -8.41
C ILE A 11 -5.61 9.36 -9.78
N ASP A 12 -4.32 9.18 -10.05
CA ASP A 12 -3.76 9.31 -11.38
C ASP A 12 -3.93 7.96 -12.10
N ARG A 13 -4.62 7.97 -13.23
CA ARG A 13 -4.97 6.74 -13.97
C ARG A 13 -3.73 5.97 -14.46
N ASP A 14 -2.68 6.67 -14.84
CA ASP A 14 -1.49 6.04 -15.42
C ASP A 14 -0.64 5.41 -14.30
N ILE A 15 -0.52 6.10 -13.16
CA ILE A 15 0.12 5.55 -11.95
C ILE A 15 -0.69 4.35 -11.43
N GLN A 16 -2.02 4.45 -11.38
CA GLN A 16 -2.90 3.35 -10.97
C GLN A 16 -2.71 2.12 -11.86
N TRP A 17 -2.69 2.30 -13.18
CA TRP A 17 -2.49 1.19 -14.11
C TRP A 17 -1.13 0.52 -13.91
N ALA A 18 -0.06 1.31 -13.77
CA ALA A 18 1.28 0.78 -13.53
C ALA A 18 1.37 0.01 -12.19
N ALA A 19 0.79 0.56 -11.11
CA ALA A 19 0.74 -0.08 -9.80
C ALA A 19 -0.07 -1.39 -9.85
N GLN A 20 -1.24 -1.37 -10.50
CA GLN A 20 -2.10 -2.53 -10.66
C GLN A 20 -1.41 -3.65 -11.44
N LYS A 21 -0.74 -3.31 -12.55
CA LYS A 21 0.03 -4.29 -13.30
C LYS A 21 1.14 -4.90 -12.45
N ALA A 22 1.93 -4.06 -11.78
CA ALA A 22 3.06 -4.52 -10.98
C ALA A 22 2.62 -5.46 -9.85
N ILE A 23 1.54 -5.13 -9.13
CA ILE A 23 1.08 -5.97 -8.02
C ILE A 23 0.45 -7.28 -8.49
N SER A 24 -0.32 -7.26 -9.58
CA SER A 24 -0.88 -8.47 -10.18
C SER A 24 0.22 -9.42 -10.66
N ASP A 25 1.23 -8.91 -11.37
CA ASP A 25 2.37 -9.70 -11.83
C ASP A 25 3.16 -10.28 -10.65
N GLN A 26 3.40 -9.48 -9.60
CA GLN A 26 4.17 -9.92 -8.44
C GLN A 26 3.43 -10.96 -7.60
N VAL A 27 2.12 -10.81 -7.38
CA VAL A 27 1.30 -11.81 -6.67
C VAL A 27 1.30 -13.14 -7.42
N ALA A 28 1.12 -13.12 -8.75
CA ALA A 28 1.18 -14.31 -9.58
C ALA A 28 2.57 -14.99 -9.52
N LYS A 29 3.64 -14.20 -9.59
CA LYS A 29 5.02 -14.70 -9.54
C LYS A 29 5.39 -15.29 -8.18
N SER A 30 4.99 -14.65 -7.09
CA SER A 30 5.31 -15.08 -5.73
C SER A 30 4.39 -16.19 -5.22
N LYS A 31 3.26 -16.42 -5.89
CA LYS A 31 2.16 -17.26 -5.39
C LYS A 31 1.63 -16.79 -4.03
N ALA A 32 1.67 -15.48 -3.79
CA ALA A 32 1.09 -14.89 -2.59
C ALA A 32 -0.44 -14.98 -2.65
N ASP A 33 -1.08 -15.07 -1.48
CA ASP A 33 -2.54 -15.07 -1.39
C ASP A 33 -3.13 -13.71 -1.84
N ARG A 34 -2.39 -12.63 -1.61
CA ARG A 34 -2.76 -11.25 -1.95
C ARG A 34 -1.57 -10.30 -1.94
N GLY A 35 -1.78 -9.10 -2.45
CA GLY A 35 -0.85 -7.98 -2.34
C GLY A 35 -1.51 -6.66 -2.70
N TYR A 36 -0.93 -5.56 -2.24
CA TYR A 36 -1.40 -4.20 -2.53
C TYR A 36 -0.25 -3.22 -2.71
N VAL A 37 -0.51 -2.14 -3.45
CA VAL A 37 0.41 -1.02 -3.67
C VAL A 37 -0.36 0.28 -3.45
N ILE A 38 0.17 1.14 -2.58
CA ILE A 38 -0.32 2.50 -2.37
C ILE A 38 0.77 3.48 -2.84
N VAL A 39 0.37 4.47 -3.64
CA VAL A 39 1.24 5.58 -4.04
C VAL A 39 0.63 6.86 -3.50
N GLN A 40 1.41 7.60 -2.71
CA GLN A 40 0.98 8.83 -2.06
C GLN A 40 1.89 10.00 -2.43
N ASN A 41 1.29 11.15 -2.71
CA ASN A 41 2.02 12.42 -2.77
C ASN A 41 2.46 12.81 -1.35
N THR A 42 3.77 12.85 -1.11
CA THR A 42 4.34 13.08 0.23
C THR A 42 4.14 14.51 0.76
N ARG A 43 3.77 15.47 -0.09
CA ARG A 43 3.51 16.85 0.33
C ARG A 43 2.04 17.09 0.66
N THR A 44 1.13 16.53 -0.14
CA THR A 44 -0.32 16.77 -0.01
C THR A 44 -1.05 15.64 0.74
N GLY A 45 -0.46 14.44 0.79
CA GLY A 45 -1.10 13.24 1.32
C GLY A 45 -2.08 12.56 0.35
N GLU A 46 -2.28 13.14 -0.84
CA GLU A 46 -3.18 12.59 -1.86
C GLU A 46 -2.74 11.20 -2.32
N LEU A 47 -3.70 10.30 -2.48
CA LEU A 47 -3.45 8.96 -3.01
C LEU A 47 -3.53 9.00 -4.52
N LEU A 48 -2.39 8.78 -5.16
CA LEU A 48 -2.26 8.76 -6.62
C LEU A 48 -2.58 7.37 -7.18
N ALA A 49 -2.38 6.31 -6.37
CA ALA A 49 -2.80 4.97 -6.70
C ALA A 49 -3.10 4.15 -5.44
N MET A 50 -4.06 3.23 -5.55
CA MET A 50 -4.38 2.20 -4.58
C MET A 50 -4.78 0.93 -5.35
N ALA A 51 -3.83 0.02 -5.49
CA ALA A 51 -3.97 -1.20 -6.27
C ALA A 51 -3.96 -2.44 -5.38
N ASN A 52 -4.78 -3.43 -5.71
CA ASN A 52 -4.91 -4.69 -4.98
C ASN A 52 -4.88 -5.87 -5.95
N SER A 53 -4.34 -7.00 -5.53
CA SER A 53 -4.43 -8.26 -6.25
C SER A 53 -4.62 -9.42 -5.26
N PRO A 54 -5.51 -10.39 -5.53
CA PRO A 54 -6.42 -10.44 -6.68
C PRO A 54 -7.54 -9.39 -6.59
N GLY A 55 -8.07 -8.96 -7.74
CA GLY A 55 -9.21 -8.04 -7.86
C GLY A 55 -10.44 -8.70 -8.47
N TYR A 56 -11.43 -7.91 -8.88
CA TYR A 56 -12.63 -8.34 -9.61
C TYR A 56 -12.93 -7.38 -10.76
N ASP A 57 -13.73 -7.83 -11.74
CA ASP A 57 -14.24 -6.96 -12.80
C ASP A 57 -15.58 -6.36 -12.35
N PRO A 58 -15.70 -5.03 -12.16
CA PRO A 58 -16.97 -4.41 -11.78
C PRO A 58 -18.05 -4.53 -12.87
N ASN A 59 -17.70 -4.84 -14.11
CA ASN A 59 -18.66 -5.07 -15.20
C ASN A 59 -19.20 -6.51 -15.22
N ASP A 60 -18.51 -7.46 -14.56
CA ASP A 60 -18.93 -8.85 -14.43
C ASP A 60 -18.62 -9.39 -13.02
N LEU A 61 -19.65 -9.40 -12.18
CA LEU A 61 -19.55 -9.87 -10.80
C LEU A 61 -19.79 -11.39 -10.66
N SER A 62 -19.97 -12.14 -11.75
CA SER A 62 -20.29 -13.58 -11.68
C SER A 62 -19.23 -14.42 -10.97
N GLN A 63 -17.98 -13.96 -10.98
CA GLN A 63 -16.83 -14.60 -10.32
C GLN A 63 -16.41 -13.87 -9.03
N ALA A 64 -17.05 -12.75 -8.67
CA ALA A 64 -16.69 -11.98 -7.50
C ALA A 64 -17.22 -12.66 -6.22
N THR A 65 -16.33 -12.86 -5.25
CA THR A 65 -16.72 -13.33 -3.91
C THR A 65 -16.86 -12.14 -2.95
N SER A 66 -17.55 -12.31 -1.83
CA SER A 66 -17.61 -11.25 -0.80
C SER A 66 -16.23 -10.78 -0.34
N ALA A 67 -15.23 -11.66 -0.35
CA ALA A 67 -13.85 -11.32 -0.02
C ALA A 67 -13.15 -10.51 -1.13
N SER A 68 -13.57 -10.66 -2.39
CA SER A 68 -13.02 -9.95 -3.55
C SER A 68 -13.54 -8.50 -3.66
N LEU A 69 -14.74 -8.22 -3.13
CA LEU A 69 -15.41 -6.93 -3.27
C LEU A 69 -14.85 -5.83 -2.35
N GLY A 70 -13.96 -6.18 -1.43
CA GLY A 70 -13.32 -5.26 -0.51
C GLY A 70 -12.10 -4.56 -1.10
N ASN A 71 -11.44 -3.77 -0.25
CA ASN A 71 -10.16 -3.16 -0.57
C ASN A 71 -9.17 -3.57 0.53
N ALA A 72 -8.38 -4.61 0.22
CA ALA A 72 -7.44 -5.21 1.16
C ALA A 72 -6.44 -4.19 1.72
N ALA A 73 -6.01 -3.22 0.91
CA ALA A 73 -5.11 -2.14 1.36
C ALA A 73 -5.66 -1.29 2.53
N LEU A 74 -6.98 -1.27 2.72
CA LEU A 74 -7.65 -0.53 3.80
C LEU A 74 -8.21 -1.44 4.91
N GLN A 75 -8.39 -2.73 4.62
CA GLN A 75 -9.12 -3.66 5.49
C GLN A 75 -8.20 -4.67 6.17
N ASP A 76 -7.07 -5.01 5.54
CA ASP A 76 -6.14 -5.98 6.09
C ASP A 76 -5.31 -5.36 7.22
N VAL A 77 -5.32 -6.04 8.36
CA VAL A 77 -4.43 -5.73 9.49
C VAL A 77 -3.36 -6.81 9.55
N TYR A 78 -2.10 -6.41 9.60
CA TYR A 78 -0.96 -7.31 9.69
C TYR A 78 0.14 -6.69 10.56
N GLU A 79 1.00 -7.54 11.11
CA GLU A 79 2.19 -7.08 11.82
C GLU A 79 3.22 -6.54 10.80
N PRO A 80 3.61 -5.25 10.86
CA PRO A 80 4.48 -4.61 9.86
C PRO A 80 5.93 -5.11 9.87
N GLY A 81 6.33 -5.87 10.90
CA GLY A 81 7.68 -6.42 11.03
C GLY A 81 8.76 -5.33 10.95
N SER A 82 9.82 -5.60 10.18
CA SER A 82 10.96 -4.69 10.09
C SER A 82 10.66 -3.33 9.45
N THR A 83 9.53 -3.15 8.75
CA THR A 83 9.14 -1.84 8.19
C THR A 83 8.83 -0.81 9.29
N SER A 84 8.37 -1.25 10.46
CA SER A 84 8.14 -0.37 11.62
C SER A 84 9.41 0.22 12.24
N LYS A 85 10.60 -0.30 11.90
CA LYS A 85 11.86 0.21 12.46
C LYS A 85 12.10 1.68 12.13
N VAL A 86 11.43 2.24 11.12
CA VAL A 86 11.45 3.67 10.82
C VAL A 86 11.03 4.50 12.03
N MET A 87 10.03 4.06 12.80
CA MET A 87 9.58 4.78 14.00
C MET A 87 10.65 4.80 15.09
N SER A 88 11.24 3.63 15.40
CA SER A 88 12.30 3.54 16.40
C SER A 88 13.55 4.32 15.98
N MET A 89 13.91 4.27 14.69
CA MET A 89 15.03 5.05 14.17
C MET A 89 14.75 6.55 14.27
N ALA A 90 13.55 7.00 13.90
CA ALA A 90 13.16 8.40 14.03
C ALA A 90 13.25 8.87 15.48
N ALA A 91 12.78 8.07 16.45
CA ALA A 91 12.88 8.39 17.87
C ALA A 91 14.35 8.51 18.33
N VAL A 92 15.22 7.57 17.93
CA VAL A 92 16.66 7.62 18.28
C VAL A 92 17.34 8.88 17.74
N LEU A 93 17.01 9.27 16.51
CA LEU A 93 17.56 10.48 15.88
C LEU A 93 16.99 11.76 16.52
N GLU A 94 15.69 11.80 16.80
CA GLU A 94 15.00 12.94 17.42
C GLU A 94 15.52 13.21 18.84
N GLU A 95 15.65 12.16 19.65
CA GLU A 95 16.20 12.23 21.01
C GLU A 95 17.73 12.44 21.02
N LYS A 96 18.36 12.52 19.84
CA LYS A 96 19.82 12.65 19.64
C LYS A 96 20.61 11.55 20.37
N ALA A 97 19.99 10.39 20.60
CA ALA A 97 20.61 9.25 21.27
C ALA A 97 21.68 8.59 20.39
N ALA A 98 21.56 8.73 19.06
CA ALA A 98 22.59 8.37 18.10
C ALA A 98 22.47 9.22 16.83
N THR A 99 23.50 9.13 15.97
CA THR A 99 23.53 9.70 14.62
C THR A 99 23.70 8.57 13.60
N PRO A 100 23.48 8.81 12.30
CA PRO A 100 23.79 7.83 11.27
C PRO A 100 25.25 7.35 11.27
N GLY A 101 26.18 8.13 11.84
CA GLY A 101 27.60 7.79 11.99
C GLY A 101 27.97 7.13 13.32
N THR A 102 27.01 6.93 14.24
CA THR A 102 27.28 6.31 15.54
C THR A 102 27.59 4.84 15.35
N HIS A 103 28.82 4.43 15.71
CA HIS A 103 29.19 3.03 15.75
C HIS A 103 28.52 2.32 16.93
N VAL A 104 27.90 1.17 16.66
CA VAL A 104 27.28 0.31 17.67
C VAL A 104 27.82 -1.10 17.53
N THR A 105 28.11 -1.75 18.66
CA THR A 105 28.43 -3.17 18.69
C THR A 105 27.14 -3.96 18.88
N VAL A 106 26.72 -4.68 17.84
CA VAL A 106 25.57 -5.59 17.93
C VAL A 106 26.13 -7.01 18.13
N PRO A 107 26.07 -7.59 19.34
CA PRO A 107 26.55 -8.94 19.56
C PRO A 107 25.70 -9.93 18.76
N ASN A 108 26.35 -10.88 18.10
CA ASN A 108 25.65 -12.05 17.57
C ASN A 108 25.23 -12.93 18.76
N ARG A 109 24.01 -13.48 18.69
CA ARG A 109 23.63 -14.59 19.55
C ARG A 109 24.31 -15.87 19.09
#